data_AF-A0A9X3MNE2-F1
#
_entry.id   AF-A0A9X3MNE2-F1
#
_cell.length_a   1.000
_cell.length_b   1.000
_cell.length_c   1.000
_cell.angle_alpha   90.00
_cell.angle_beta   90.00
_cell.angle_gamma   90.00
#
_symmetry.space_group_name_H-M   'P 1'
#
loop_
_entity.id
_entity.type
_entity.pdbx_description
1 polymer ?
#
loop_
_entity_poly.entity_id
_entity_poly.type
_entity_poly.pdbx_seq_one_letter_code
_entity_poly.pdbx_strand_id
1 'polypeptide(L)'
;MKGAVLGLVAMVVMVVVALVASNRLTFWFDVEVHKSDRAQMAEAFNVEEDSISPWSSLVLEHHGLDVAWSRDSQGRPRLLLVGPGYDSDEAFTSEWAVEASWYRTANGMAVAGVTIPDAASVSFGDRRGDVRVSTEPMPGDPTKRVFAWHFDAAEADAIMLKPTSIVARDAQDRLLGRQHPGGHGRSNGLYDRRLR
;
A
#
# COMPACT_ATOMS: atom_id res chain seq x y z
N MET A 1 19.75 43.57 -21.11
CA MET A 1 19.78 42.48 -20.09
C MET A 1 18.39 42.03 -19.58
N LYS A 2 17.25 42.56 -20.08
CA LYS A 2 15.90 42.16 -19.62
C LYS A 2 15.30 40.95 -20.36
N GLY A 3 15.73 40.67 -21.59
CA GLY A 3 15.20 39.56 -22.41
C GLY A 3 15.69 38.17 -22.00
N ALA A 4 16.91 38.05 -21.47
CA ALA A 4 17.47 36.77 -21.03
C ALA A 4 16.80 36.26 -19.74
N VAL A 5 16.39 37.19 -18.85
CA VAL A 5 15.70 36.85 -17.59
C VAL A 5 14.29 36.33 -17.87
N LEU A 6 13.57 36.93 -18.83
CA LEU A 6 12.24 36.47 -19.24
C LEU A 6 12.28 35.08 -19.89
N GLY A 7 13.30 34.78 -20.69
CA GLY A 7 13.50 33.45 -21.27
C GLY A 7 13.74 32.37 -20.23
N LEU A 8 14.52 32.68 -19.19
CA LEU A 8 14.81 31.75 -18.10
C LEU A 8 13.55 31.45 -17.26
N VAL A 9 12.78 32.49 -16.92
CA VAL A 9 11.53 32.32 -16.15
C VAL A 9 10.50 31.51 -16.91
N ALA A 10 10.32 31.77 -18.21
CA ALA A 10 9.40 31.01 -19.05
C ALA A 10 9.79 29.53 -19.13
N MET A 11 11.10 29.24 -19.26
CA MET A 11 11.61 27.87 -19.32
C MET A 11 11.40 27.12 -17.99
N VAL A 12 11.65 27.78 -16.84
CA VAL A 12 11.41 27.18 -15.51
C VAL A 12 9.93 26.86 -15.32
N VAL A 13 9.03 27.78 -15.68
CA VAL A 13 7.58 27.55 -15.59
C VAL A 13 7.16 26.38 -16.48
N MET A 14 7.69 26.29 -17.71
CA MET A 14 7.36 25.20 -18.63
C MET A 14 7.83 23.84 -18.10
N VAL A 15 9.02 23.79 -17.49
CA VAL A 15 9.56 22.57 -16.88
C VAL A 15 8.72 22.12 -15.68
N VAL A 16 8.31 23.06 -14.82
CA VAL A 16 7.42 22.76 -13.68
C VAL A 16 6.07 22.26 -14.19
N VAL A 17 5.46 22.90 -15.18
CA VAL A 17 4.18 22.46 -15.77
C VAL A 17 4.31 21.09 -16.44
N ALA A 18 5.41 20.81 -17.16
CA ALA A 18 5.66 19.51 -17.77
C ALA A 18 5.89 18.41 -16.72
N LEU A 19 6.53 18.72 -15.59
CA LEU A 19 6.71 17.81 -14.47
C LEU A 19 5.39 17.54 -13.72
N VAL A 20 4.53 18.54 -13.57
CA VAL A 20 3.18 18.39 -13.00
C VAL A 20 2.30 17.56 -13.94
N ALA A 21 2.29 17.87 -15.24
CA ALA A 21 1.48 17.16 -16.24
C ALA A 21 1.96 15.72 -16.50
N SER A 22 3.22 15.41 -16.20
CA SER A 22 3.78 14.05 -16.35
C SER A 22 3.62 13.17 -15.10
N ASN A 23 2.86 13.62 -14.08
CA ASN A 23 2.74 12.95 -12.78
C ASN A 23 4.10 12.69 -12.09
N ARG A 24 5.16 13.42 -12.47
CA ARG A 24 6.51 13.27 -11.88
C ARG A 24 6.82 14.28 -10.78
N LEU A 25 5.99 15.30 -10.62
CA LEU A 25 5.91 16.14 -9.43
C LEU A 25 4.84 15.60 -8.48
N THR A 26 5.02 14.38 -7.99
CA THR A 26 4.48 14.05 -6.66
C THR A 26 5.27 14.90 -5.69
N PHE A 27 4.64 16.00 -5.29
CA PHE A 27 5.19 17.01 -4.43
C PHE A 27 5.87 16.38 -3.21
N TRP A 28 7.15 16.71 -3.05
CA TRP A 28 7.84 16.75 -1.77
C TRP A 28 7.30 17.95 -1.00
N PHE A 29 6.01 17.94 -0.68
CA PHE A 29 5.59 18.69 0.49
C PHE A 29 6.08 17.88 1.67
N ASP A 30 6.78 18.57 2.56
CA ASP A 30 6.95 18.22 3.96
C ASP A 30 5.53 18.11 4.56
N VAL A 31 4.83 17.03 4.20
CA VAL A 31 3.74 16.53 5.02
C VAL A 31 4.48 16.11 6.27
N GLU A 32 4.18 16.72 7.41
CA GLU A 32 4.40 16.07 8.69
C GLU A 32 3.71 14.72 8.55
N VAL A 33 4.49 13.73 8.10
CA VAL A 33 4.08 12.35 8.05
C VAL A 33 3.76 12.06 9.49
N HIS A 34 2.46 11.99 9.79
CA HIS A 34 1.99 11.67 11.12
C HIS A 34 2.48 10.24 11.34
N LYS A 35 3.66 10.12 11.94
CA LYS A 35 4.17 8.81 12.31
C LYS A 35 3.13 8.30 13.29
N SER A 36 2.47 7.20 12.91
CA SER A 36 1.60 6.41 13.77
C SER A 36 2.08 6.53 15.23
N ASP A 37 1.18 6.91 16.14
CA ASP A 37 1.48 6.98 17.55
C ASP A 37 1.84 5.56 18.05
N ARG A 38 3.14 5.29 18.12
CA ARG A 38 3.63 3.95 18.48
C ARG A 38 3.20 3.57 19.88
N ALA A 39 3.09 4.54 20.79
CA ALA A 39 2.67 4.27 22.16
C ALA A 39 1.19 3.84 22.17
N GLN A 40 0.34 4.54 21.41
CA GLN A 40 -1.06 4.16 21.25
C GLN A 40 -1.21 2.76 20.63
N MET A 41 -0.44 2.44 19.59
CA MET A 41 -0.50 1.11 18.97
C MET A 41 0.06 0.00 19.85
N ALA A 42 1.15 0.28 20.57
CA ALA A 42 1.73 -0.64 21.53
C ALA A 42 0.73 -1.00 22.63
N GLU A 43 0.01 0.00 23.14
CA GLU A 43 -1.07 -0.17 24.12
C GLU A 43 -2.25 -0.95 23.52
N ALA A 44 -2.75 -0.56 22.35
CA ALA A 44 -3.90 -1.18 21.71
C ALA A 44 -3.69 -2.68 21.42
N PHE A 45 -2.48 -3.07 20.99
CA PHE A 45 -2.17 -4.44 20.59
C PHE A 45 -1.34 -5.22 21.61
N ASN A 46 -1.03 -4.63 22.77
CA ASN A 46 -0.18 -5.20 23.81
C ASN A 46 1.16 -5.73 23.24
N VAL A 47 1.86 -4.89 22.48
CA VAL A 47 3.18 -5.18 21.89
C VAL A 47 4.23 -4.18 22.39
N GLU A 48 5.50 -4.55 22.31
CA GLU A 48 6.59 -3.63 22.66
C GLU A 48 6.66 -2.49 21.63
N GLU A 49 6.77 -1.24 22.10
CA GLU A 49 6.80 -0.06 21.23
C GLU A 49 7.94 -0.11 20.19
N ASP A 50 9.09 -0.68 20.57
CA ASP A 50 10.25 -0.83 19.70
C ASP A 50 10.11 -1.96 18.66
N SER A 51 9.12 -2.84 18.82
CA SER A 51 8.77 -3.84 17.81
C SER A 51 7.95 -3.25 16.65
N ILE A 52 7.47 -2.02 16.81
CA ILE A 52 6.65 -1.31 15.83
C ILE A 52 7.56 -0.52 14.89
N SER A 53 7.50 -0.90 13.62
CA SER A 53 8.06 -0.15 12.50
C SER A 53 7.01 0.84 12.00
N PRO A 54 7.20 2.15 12.24
CA PRO A 54 6.22 3.15 11.81
C PRO A 54 6.12 3.14 10.28
N TRP A 55 4.89 3.16 9.81
CA TRP A 55 4.56 3.35 8.41
C TRP A 55 3.42 4.34 8.33
N SER A 56 3.37 5.08 7.23
CA SER A 56 2.38 6.13 7.01
C SER A 56 1.75 5.87 5.67
N SER A 57 0.42 5.85 5.64
CA SER A 57 -0.32 5.76 4.40
C SER A 57 -1.22 6.97 4.36
N LEU A 58 -0.85 7.96 3.54
CA LEU A 58 -1.65 9.18 3.34
C LEU A 58 -3.12 8.86 3.03
N VAL A 59 -3.36 7.74 2.33
CA VAL A 59 -4.71 7.25 2.05
C VAL A 59 -5.42 6.90 3.35
N LEU A 60 -4.85 6.03 4.18
CA LEU A 60 -5.50 5.58 5.41
C LEU A 60 -5.62 6.69 6.46
N GLU A 61 -4.58 7.53 6.57
CA GLU A 61 -4.56 8.72 7.45
C GLU A 61 -5.68 9.70 7.11
N HIS A 62 -5.93 9.96 5.81
CA HIS A 62 -7.04 10.82 5.37
C HIS A 62 -8.40 10.29 5.85
N HIS A 63 -8.52 8.98 6.03
CA HIS A 63 -9.71 8.32 6.53
C HIS A 63 -9.71 8.10 8.05
N GLY A 64 -8.76 8.70 8.78
CA GLY A 64 -8.66 8.63 10.24
C GLY A 64 -8.17 7.27 10.76
N LEU A 65 -7.37 6.57 9.97
CA LEU A 65 -6.80 5.28 10.32
C LEU A 65 -5.28 5.42 10.47
N ASP A 66 -4.79 5.04 11.64
CA ASP A 66 -3.38 4.87 11.90
C ASP A 66 -2.96 3.44 11.55
N VAL A 67 -1.82 3.30 10.90
CA VAL A 67 -1.26 2.00 10.53
C VAL A 67 0.20 1.88 10.90
N ALA A 68 0.62 0.68 11.30
CA ALA A 68 2.02 0.37 11.45
C ALA A 68 2.30 -1.10 11.13
N TRP A 69 3.58 -1.41 10.93
CA TRP A 69 4.03 -2.77 10.74
C TRP A 69 4.76 -3.26 11.99
N SER A 70 4.51 -4.50 12.36
CA SER A 70 5.23 -5.24 13.38
C SER A 70 5.60 -6.62 12.84
N ARG A 71 6.20 -7.45 13.69
CA ARG A 71 6.40 -8.87 13.41
C ARG A 71 5.66 -9.72 14.43
N ASP A 72 5.06 -10.81 13.97
CA ASP A 72 4.49 -11.80 14.88
C ASP A 72 5.57 -12.70 15.51
N SER A 73 5.16 -13.66 16.33
CA SER A 73 6.08 -14.62 16.98
C SER A 73 6.83 -15.53 16.01
N GLN A 74 6.40 -15.63 14.76
CA GLN A 74 7.05 -16.37 13.68
C GLN A 74 7.92 -15.46 12.79
N GLY A 75 8.04 -14.17 13.13
CA GLY A 75 8.78 -13.18 12.36
C GLY A 75 8.05 -12.69 11.12
N ARG A 76 6.77 -13.05 10.94
CA ARG A 76 5.96 -12.67 9.78
C ARG A 76 5.53 -11.21 9.86
N PRO A 77 5.43 -10.50 8.71
CA PRO A 77 4.85 -9.17 8.67
C PRO A 77 3.46 -9.16 9.31
N ARG A 78 3.25 -8.26 10.26
CA ARG A 78 1.96 -8.07 10.92
C ARG A 78 1.54 -6.61 10.80
N LEU A 79 0.41 -6.35 10.14
CA LEU A 79 -0.18 -5.01 10.11
C LEU A 79 -0.91 -4.76 11.42
N LEU A 80 -0.71 -3.58 11.99
CA LEU A 80 -1.48 -3.04 13.10
C LEU A 80 -2.28 -1.86 12.55
N LEU A 81 -3.58 -1.82 12.79
CA LEU A 81 -4.47 -0.77 12.29
C LEU A 81 -5.40 -0.30 13.42
N VAL A 82 -5.38 1.00 13.68
CA VAL A 82 -6.20 1.66 14.71
C VAL A 82 -7.00 2.79 14.08
N GLY A 83 -8.23 2.98 14.54
CA GLY A 83 -9.09 4.11 14.16
C GLY A 83 -10.22 4.33 15.18
N PRO A 84 -11.11 5.30 14.94
CA PRO A 84 -12.21 5.61 15.85
C PRO A 84 -13.13 4.39 16.10
N GLY A 85 -13.00 3.78 17.29
CA GLY A 85 -13.78 2.61 17.69
C GLY A 85 -13.41 1.31 16.96
N TYR A 86 -12.20 1.24 16.40
CA TYR A 86 -11.74 0.10 15.61
C TYR A 86 -10.25 -0.17 15.84
N ASP A 87 -9.93 -1.41 16.14
CA ASP A 87 -8.56 -1.95 16.19
C ASP A 87 -8.55 -3.33 15.55
N SER A 88 -7.59 -3.56 14.65
CA SER A 88 -7.40 -4.85 14.00
C SER A 88 -5.95 -5.07 13.65
N ASP A 89 -5.52 -6.32 13.76
CA ASP A 89 -4.23 -6.76 13.27
C ASP A 89 -4.37 -7.93 12.28
N GLU A 90 -3.36 -8.12 11.45
CA GLU A 90 -3.29 -9.26 10.54
C GLU A 90 -1.83 -9.66 10.28
N ALA A 91 -1.55 -10.96 10.36
CA ALA A 91 -0.25 -11.52 10.00
C ALA A 91 -0.26 -12.07 8.58
N PHE A 92 0.71 -11.65 7.76
CA PHE A 92 0.86 -12.07 6.37
C PHE A 92 1.88 -13.20 6.26
N THR A 93 1.53 -14.26 5.55
CA THR A 93 2.40 -15.42 5.36
C THR A 93 3.59 -15.12 4.46
N SER A 94 3.46 -14.12 3.59
CA SER A 94 4.51 -13.70 2.66
C SER A 94 4.90 -14.77 1.63
N GLU A 95 4.02 -15.72 1.33
CA GLU A 95 4.28 -16.82 0.39
C GLU A 95 3.76 -16.51 -1.03
N TRP A 96 2.86 -15.54 -1.17
CA TRP A 96 2.23 -15.21 -2.44
C TRP A 96 2.82 -13.94 -3.07
N ALA A 97 2.55 -13.78 -4.38
CA ALA A 97 2.92 -12.57 -5.10
C ALA A 97 2.29 -11.32 -4.46
N VAL A 98 1.04 -11.43 -4.01
CA VAL A 98 0.30 -10.41 -3.27
C VAL A 98 -0.61 -11.09 -2.24
N GLU A 99 -0.61 -10.54 -1.02
CA GLU A 99 -1.53 -10.89 0.06
C GLU A 99 -2.18 -9.60 0.54
N ALA A 100 -3.51 -9.56 0.60
CA ALA A 100 -4.26 -8.38 0.99
C ALA A 100 -5.36 -8.75 1.98
N SER A 101 -5.57 -7.87 2.95
CA SER A 101 -6.62 -7.98 3.94
C SER A 101 -7.53 -6.76 3.92
N TRP A 102 -8.80 -7.01 4.21
CA TRP A 102 -9.89 -6.06 4.08
C TRP A 102 -10.41 -5.71 5.47
N TYR A 103 -10.49 -4.43 5.78
CA TYR A 103 -10.87 -3.91 7.08
C TYR A 103 -12.06 -2.97 6.88
N ARG A 104 -13.20 -3.35 7.45
CA ARG A 104 -14.40 -2.52 7.40
C ARG A 104 -14.22 -1.34 8.34
N THR A 105 -14.43 -0.13 7.83
CA THR A 105 -14.27 1.12 8.59
C THR A 105 -15.60 1.87 8.63
N ALA A 106 -15.69 2.92 9.44
CA ALA A 106 -16.90 3.73 9.56
C ALA A 106 -17.31 4.43 8.24
N ASN A 107 -16.36 4.67 7.33
CA ASN A 107 -16.53 5.40 6.08
C ASN A 107 -16.33 4.55 4.82
N GLY A 108 -16.07 3.25 4.96
CA GLY A 108 -15.89 2.36 3.82
C GLY A 108 -15.09 1.11 4.16
N MET A 109 -14.07 0.86 3.36
CA MET A 109 -13.27 -0.36 3.44
C MET A 109 -11.81 -0.05 3.17
N ALA A 110 -10.97 -0.19 4.20
CA ALA A 110 -9.53 -0.14 4.04
C ALA A 110 -9.03 -1.49 3.52
N VAL A 111 -8.05 -1.44 2.63
CA VAL A 111 -7.31 -2.61 2.16
C VAL A 111 -5.85 -2.33 2.36
N ALA A 112 -5.15 -3.29 2.95
CA ALA A 112 -3.71 -3.21 3.10
C ALA A 112 -3.11 -4.60 2.91
N GLY A 113 -1.85 -4.63 2.53
CA GLY A 113 -1.22 -5.90 2.23
C GLY A 113 0.26 -5.82 1.93
N VAL A 114 0.81 -7.00 1.67
CA VAL A 114 2.21 -7.20 1.32
C VAL A 114 2.32 -7.81 -0.07
N THR A 115 3.43 -7.53 -0.74
CA THR A 115 3.75 -8.06 -2.06
C THR A 115 5.24 -8.35 -2.17
N ILE A 116 5.62 -9.11 -3.20
CA ILE A 116 7.01 -9.39 -3.57
C ILE A 116 7.78 -8.11 -3.97
N PRO A 117 9.12 -8.10 -3.92
CA PRO A 117 9.91 -6.88 -4.09
C PRO A 117 9.89 -6.33 -5.53
N ASP A 118 9.56 -7.18 -6.51
CA ASP A 118 9.48 -6.82 -7.92
C ASP A 118 8.16 -6.11 -8.31
N ALA A 119 7.15 -6.15 -7.43
CA ALA A 119 5.89 -5.49 -7.70
C ALA A 119 6.07 -3.98 -7.62
N ALA A 120 5.66 -3.25 -8.66
CA ALA A 120 5.58 -1.80 -8.65
C ALA A 120 4.19 -1.33 -8.21
N SER A 121 3.15 -2.09 -8.53
CA SER A 121 1.77 -1.74 -8.21
C SER A 121 0.90 -2.97 -7.91
N VAL A 122 -0.21 -2.71 -7.21
CA VAL A 122 -1.32 -3.64 -7.04
C VAL A 122 -2.54 -3.06 -7.76
N SER A 123 -3.31 -3.91 -8.43
CA SER A 123 -4.58 -3.52 -9.07
C SER A 123 -5.74 -4.32 -8.48
N PHE A 124 -6.88 -3.65 -8.31
CA PHE A 124 -8.12 -4.22 -7.81
C PHE A 124 -9.13 -4.36 -8.96
N GLY A 125 -9.22 -5.57 -9.54
CA GLY A 125 -10.12 -5.90 -10.64
C GLY A 125 -9.50 -6.83 -11.69
N ASP A 126 -10.27 -7.16 -12.74
CA ASP A 126 -9.83 -8.02 -13.85
C ASP A 126 -9.65 -7.31 -15.20
N ARG A 127 -9.78 -5.97 -15.29
CA ARG A 127 -9.87 -5.21 -16.56
C ARG A 127 -8.98 -3.95 -16.61
N ARG A 128 -8.76 -3.44 -17.83
CA ARG A 128 -8.18 -2.09 -18.03
C ARG A 128 -9.18 -1.05 -17.56
N GLY A 129 -8.91 -0.40 -16.43
CA GLY A 129 -9.82 0.56 -15.76
C GLY A 129 -9.89 0.37 -14.24
N ASP A 130 -9.28 -0.69 -13.73
CA ASP A 130 -9.21 -1.02 -12.31
C ASP A 130 -8.44 0.02 -11.47
N VAL A 131 -8.80 0.11 -10.19
CA VAL A 131 -8.06 0.92 -9.21
C VAL A 131 -6.64 0.36 -9.08
N ARG A 132 -5.65 1.22 -9.25
CA ARG A 132 -4.23 0.87 -9.21
C ARG A 132 -3.53 1.68 -8.14
N VAL A 133 -2.80 0.97 -7.29
CA VAL A 133 -2.07 1.55 -6.16
C VAL A 133 -0.59 1.24 -6.28
N SER A 134 0.25 2.23 -6.03
CA SER A 134 1.69 2.04 -5.93
C SER A 134 2.03 1.20 -4.70
N THR A 135 3.12 0.46 -4.80
CA THR A 135 3.68 -0.28 -3.67
C THR A 135 4.92 0.42 -3.15
N GLU A 136 5.16 0.34 -1.86
CA GLU A 136 6.26 1.01 -1.17
C GLU A 136 7.18 -0.02 -0.52
N PRO A 137 8.49 0.26 -0.37
CA PRO A 137 9.38 -0.62 0.39
C PRO A 137 8.83 -0.88 1.79
N MET A 138 8.82 -2.15 2.22
CA MET A 138 8.41 -2.47 3.58
C MET A 138 9.47 -2.00 4.59
N PRO A 139 9.10 -1.27 5.65
CA PRO A 139 10.03 -0.93 6.72
C PRO A 139 10.66 -2.19 7.34
N GLY A 140 11.99 -2.25 7.40
CA GLY A 140 12.71 -3.37 8.01
C GLY A 140 12.66 -4.70 7.24
N ASP A 141 12.14 -4.71 6.00
CA ASP A 141 12.13 -5.91 5.14
C ASP A 141 12.40 -5.57 3.66
N PRO A 142 13.64 -5.72 3.17
CA PRO A 142 13.97 -5.40 1.78
C PRO A 142 13.38 -6.41 0.78
N THR A 143 12.85 -7.54 1.26
CA THR A 143 12.29 -8.59 0.40
C THR A 143 10.79 -8.43 0.18
N LYS A 144 10.20 -7.39 0.76
CA LYS A 144 8.76 -7.13 0.71
C LYS A 144 8.47 -5.68 0.35
N ARG A 145 7.28 -5.49 -0.20
CA ARG A 145 6.67 -4.18 -0.36
C ARG A 145 5.29 -4.21 0.26
N VAL A 146 4.81 -3.03 0.61
CA VAL A 146 3.51 -2.80 1.21
C VAL A 146 2.66 -1.94 0.30
N PHE A 147 1.36 -2.05 0.45
CA PHE A 147 0.40 -1.16 -0.20
C PHE A 147 -0.80 -0.97 0.71
N ALA A 148 -1.48 0.15 0.51
CA ALA A 148 -2.78 0.40 1.10
C ALA A 148 -3.68 1.13 0.12
N TRP A 149 -4.98 0.95 0.32
CA TRP A 149 -6.04 1.67 -0.35
C TRP A 149 -7.24 1.80 0.56
N HIS A 150 -8.13 2.75 0.26
CA HIS A 150 -9.44 2.84 0.88
C HIS A 150 -10.48 2.97 -0.21
N PHE A 151 -11.55 2.18 -0.10
CA PHE A 151 -12.74 2.28 -0.92
C PHE A 151 -13.85 2.92 -0.10
N ASP A 152 -14.49 3.94 -0.66
CA ASP A 152 -15.72 4.47 -0.07
C ASP A 152 -16.78 3.35 0.03
N ALA A 153 -17.71 3.47 0.97
CA ALA A 153 -18.70 2.42 1.24
C ALA A 153 -19.44 1.92 -0.02
N ALA A 154 -19.80 2.83 -0.93
CA ALA A 154 -20.48 2.50 -2.19
C ALA A 154 -19.59 1.71 -3.17
N GLU A 155 -18.27 1.93 -3.15
CA GLU A 155 -17.30 1.24 -4.01
C GLU A 155 -16.92 -0.13 -3.43
N ALA A 156 -16.80 -0.20 -2.10
CA ALA A 156 -16.45 -1.43 -1.38
C ALA A 156 -17.42 -2.58 -1.69
N ASP A 157 -18.73 -2.30 -1.68
CA ASP A 157 -19.77 -3.30 -1.95
C ASP A 157 -19.69 -3.86 -3.39
N ALA A 158 -19.18 -3.09 -4.35
CA ALA A 158 -18.99 -3.53 -5.73
C ALA A 158 -17.73 -4.40 -5.91
N ILE A 159 -16.67 -4.14 -5.14
CA ILE A 159 -15.34 -4.74 -5.30
C ILE A 159 -15.13 -5.98 -4.42
N MET A 160 -15.79 -6.06 -3.25
CA MET A 160 -15.66 -7.18 -2.30
C MET A 160 -15.97 -8.57 -2.89
N LEU A 161 -16.56 -8.65 -4.08
CA LEU A 161 -17.09 -9.89 -4.63
C LEU A 161 -16.04 -10.88 -5.16
N LYS A 162 -14.75 -10.52 -5.30
CA LYS A 162 -13.74 -11.44 -5.85
C LYS A 162 -12.30 -11.20 -5.32
N PRO A 163 -11.85 -11.93 -4.29
CA PRO A 163 -10.46 -11.89 -3.81
C PRO A 163 -9.41 -12.16 -4.91
N THR A 164 -9.74 -12.95 -5.94
CA THR A 164 -8.86 -13.23 -7.10
C THR A 164 -8.66 -12.04 -8.05
N SER A 165 -9.37 -10.94 -7.80
CA SER A 165 -9.24 -9.69 -8.54
C SER A 165 -8.06 -8.84 -8.09
N ILE A 166 -7.38 -9.18 -6.99
CA ILE A 166 -6.19 -8.46 -6.57
C ILE A 166 -4.98 -9.02 -7.28
N VAL A 167 -4.25 -8.18 -8.00
CA VAL A 167 -3.09 -8.59 -8.80
C VAL A 167 -1.88 -7.70 -8.55
N ALA A 168 -0.72 -8.32 -8.37
CA ALA A 168 0.56 -7.63 -8.36
C ALA A 168 1.06 -7.44 -9.80
N ARG A 169 1.71 -6.31 -10.06
CA ARG A 169 2.26 -5.97 -11.39
C ARG A 169 3.61 -5.29 -11.27
N ASP A 170 4.47 -5.53 -12.24
CA ASP A 170 5.77 -4.86 -12.32
C ASP A 170 5.66 -3.44 -12.92
N ALA A 171 6.80 -2.77 -13.04
CA ALA A 171 6.89 -1.41 -13.59
C ALA A 171 6.51 -1.33 -15.09
N GLN A 172 6.45 -2.46 -15.80
CA GLN A 172 6.03 -2.57 -17.20
C GLN A 172 4.58 -3.06 -17.32
N ASP A 173 3.81 -3.04 -16.23
CA ASP A 173 2.41 -3.47 -16.16
C ASP A 173 2.20 -4.97 -16.41
N ARG A 174 3.26 -5.78 -16.37
CA ARG A 174 3.16 -7.23 -16.53
C ARG A 174 2.64 -7.84 -15.23
N LEU A 175 1.75 -8.83 -15.38
CA LEU A 175 1.17 -9.56 -14.25
C LEU A 175 2.28 -10.33 -13.50
N LEU A 176 2.44 -10.02 -12.22
CA LEU A 176 3.34 -10.70 -11.29
C LEU A 176 2.67 -11.73 -10.40
N GLY A 177 1.35 -11.88 -10.48
CA GLY A 177 0.62 -12.85 -9.69
C GLY A 177 -0.65 -12.26 -9.12
N ARG A 178 -1.43 -13.12 -8.47
CA ARG A 178 -2.77 -12.81 -7.98
C ARG A 178 -2.89 -13.22 -6.52
N GLN A 179 -3.78 -12.55 -5.80
CA GLN A 179 -4.17 -13.01 -4.48
C GLN A 179 -4.83 -14.38 -4.58
N HIS A 180 -4.42 -15.28 -3.70
CA HIS A 180 -4.97 -16.63 -3.63
C HIS A 180 -6.26 -16.65 -2.80
N PRO A 181 -7.34 -17.30 -3.26
CA PRO A 181 -8.53 -17.48 -2.44
C PRO A 181 -8.21 -18.40 -1.26
N GLY A 182 -8.67 -18.01 -0.07
CA GLY A 182 -8.74 -18.88 1.11
C GLY A 182 -7.73 -18.65 2.22
N GLY A 183 -6.76 -17.73 2.10
CA GLY A 183 -5.79 -17.43 3.18
C GLY A 183 -4.83 -18.59 3.52
N HIS A 184 -5.24 -19.85 3.35
CA HIS A 184 -4.49 -21.08 3.49
C HIS A 184 -5.08 -22.12 2.50
N GLY A 185 -4.46 -22.33 1.34
CA GLY A 185 -4.95 -23.39 0.44
C GLY A 185 -4.35 -23.45 -0.96
N ARG A 186 -3.29 -24.26 -1.12
CA ARG A 186 -2.81 -24.95 -2.33
C ARG A 186 -2.51 -24.12 -3.59
N SER A 187 -1.20 -23.96 -3.79
CA SER A 187 -0.45 -23.80 -5.03
C SER A 187 -1.12 -24.34 -6.30
N ASN A 188 -1.42 -23.44 -7.23
CA ASN A 188 -1.55 -23.75 -8.65
C ASN A 188 -0.99 -22.58 -9.51
N GLY A 189 0.32 -22.58 -9.72
CA GLY A 189 0.79 -23.04 -11.03
C GLY A 189 1.56 -22.07 -11.93
N LEU A 190 1.75 -20.79 -11.58
CA LEU A 190 2.58 -19.89 -12.40
C LEU A 190 3.66 -19.11 -11.63
N TYR A 191 3.49 -18.89 -10.32
CA TYR A 191 4.57 -18.46 -9.42
C TYR A 191 5.20 -19.62 -8.61
N ASP A 192 4.61 -20.81 -8.66
CA ASP A 192 5.10 -22.04 -8.00
C ASP A 192 6.42 -22.62 -8.52
N ARG A 193 6.95 -22.15 -9.65
CA ARG A 193 8.12 -22.78 -10.32
C ARG A 193 9.37 -21.94 -10.44
N ARG A 194 9.35 -20.65 -10.08
CA ARG A 194 10.46 -19.73 -10.45
C ARG A 194 11.45 -19.37 -9.34
N LEU A 195 11.31 -19.89 -8.13
CA LEU A 195 12.27 -19.66 -7.03
C LEU A 195 13.11 -20.91 -6.70
N ARG A 196 13.54 -21.66 -7.72
CA ARG A 196 14.67 -22.59 -7.61
C ARG A 196 15.85 -22.05 -8.39
#